data_AF-A0A1C5PCZ7-F1
#
_entry.id   AF-A0A1C5PCZ7-F1
#
_cell.length_a   1.000
_cell.length_b   1.000
_cell.length_c   1.000
_cell.angle_alpha   90.00
_cell.angle_beta   90.00
_cell.angle_gamma   90.00
#
_symmetry.space_group_name_H-M   'P 1'
#
loop_
_entity.id
_entity.type
_entity.pdbx_description
1 polymer ?
#
loop_
_entity_poly.entity_id
_entity_poly.type
_entity_poly.pdbx_seq_one_letter_code
_entity_poly.pdbx_strand_id
1 'polypeptide(L)'
;MAPIYNDISVKVTEAFEAKDPSGLNAEEKGYYDRSMAYINQEDPTGYCSYGTFIGPDSGMQLAAKMSKEQLYQMDGYYGPNTDTMNDKWGNITSKQKEIYTRIIMGNDLNTEWDSWITFFEQQGGKDITEEVNAWKAEQ
;
A
#
# COMPACT_ATOMS: atom_id res chain seq x y z
N MET A 1 3.60 15.80 -3.88
CA MET A 1 3.27 14.51 -4.51
C MET A 1 1.94 14.63 -5.22
N ALA A 2 1.87 14.30 -6.51
CA ALA A 2 0.59 14.12 -7.19
C ALA A 2 -0.18 12.96 -6.51
N PRO A 3 -1.52 13.00 -6.43
CA PRO A 3 -2.28 11.88 -5.90
C PRO A 3 -1.93 10.61 -6.70
N ILE A 4 -1.92 9.47 -6.03
CA ILE A 4 -1.86 8.12 -6.64
C ILE A 4 -3.21 7.87 -7.32
N TYR A 5 -3.57 8.75 -8.26
CA TYR A 5 -4.82 8.69 -8.97
C TYR A 5 -4.59 7.82 -10.19
N ASN A 6 -5.05 6.57 -10.13
CA ASN A 6 -5.07 5.72 -11.31
C ASN A 6 -6.24 6.14 -12.21
N ASP A 7 -5.96 7.10 -13.09
CA ASP A 7 -6.87 7.66 -14.09
C ASP A 7 -7.60 6.57 -14.91
N ILE A 8 -6.91 5.45 -15.19
CA ILE A 8 -7.45 4.32 -15.94
C ILE A 8 -8.70 3.72 -15.27
N SER A 9 -8.65 3.43 -13.96
CA SER A 9 -9.78 2.78 -13.27
C SER A 9 -11.02 3.65 -13.21
N VAL A 10 -10.81 4.97 -13.08
CA VAL A 10 -11.88 5.94 -13.04
C VAL A 10 -12.53 6.04 -14.41
N LYS A 11 -11.75 6.28 -15.46
CA LYS A 11 -12.25 6.38 -16.84
C LYS A 11 -12.96 5.11 -17.30
N VAL A 12 -12.38 3.94 -17.01
CA VAL A 12 -12.97 2.66 -17.41
C VAL A 12 -14.24 2.36 -16.61
N THR A 13 -14.31 2.73 -15.33
CA THR A 13 -15.55 2.64 -14.53
C THR A 13 -16.62 3.60 -15.06
N GLU A 14 -16.29 4.86 -15.32
CA GLU A 14 -17.22 5.85 -15.88
C GLU A 14 -17.78 5.39 -17.24
N ALA A 15 -16.90 4.90 -18.13
CA ALA A 15 -17.31 4.32 -19.41
C ALA A 15 -18.21 3.08 -19.23
N PHE A 16 -17.97 2.27 -18.20
CA PHE A 16 -18.79 1.12 -17.85
C PHE A 16 -20.19 1.52 -17.38
N GLU A 17 -20.29 2.48 -16.46
CA GLU A 17 -21.57 3.01 -15.97
C GLU A 17 -22.36 3.72 -17.08
N ALA A 18 -21.68 4.53 -17.89
CA ALA A 18 -22.27 5.23 -19.04
C ALA A 18 -22.55 4.30 -20.24
N LYS A 19 -22.00 3.09 -20.24
CA LYS A 19 -21.98 2.17 -21.39
C LYS A 19 -21.41 2.81 -22.66
N ASP A 20 -20.40 3.67 -22.51
CA ASP A 20 -19.78 4.42 -23.59
C ASP A 20 -18.24 4.38 -23.49
N PRO A 21 -17.57 3.53 -24.28
CA PRO A 21 -16.12 3.44 -24.28
C PRO A 21 -15.43 4.43 -25.25
N SER A 22 -16.16 5.37 -25.87
CA SER A 22 -15.61 6.25 -26.92
C SER A 22 -14.49 7.18 -26.44
N GLY A 23 -14.46 7.50 -25.15
CA GLY A 23 -13.42 8.29 -24.50
C GLY A 23 -12.17 7.51 -24.07
N LEU A 24 -12.15 6.18 -24.24
CA LEU A 24 -11.08 5.32 -23.76
C LEU A 24 -9.93 5.22 -24.78
N ASN A 25 -8.70 5.20 -24.27
CA ASN A 25 -7.53 4.84 -25.06
C ASN A 25 -7.48 3.32 -25.31
N ALA A 26 -6.50 2.84 -26.10
CA ALA A 26 -6.42 1.44 -26.48
C ALA A 26 -6.25 0.46 -25.30
N GLU A 27 -5.51 0.85 -24.26
CA GLU A 27 -5.29 0.04 -23.06
C GLU A 27 -6.55 -0.01 -22.19
N GLU A 28 -7.12 1.16 -21.90
CA GLU A 28 -8.37 1.34 -21.15
C GLU A 28 -9.52 0.56 -21.80
N LYS A 29 -9.65 0.67 -23.14
CA LYS A 29 -10.65 -0.08 -23.90
C LYS A 29 -10.43 -1.59 -23.79
N GLY A 30 -9.17 -2.04 -23.75
CA GLY A 30 -8.84 -3.45 -23.52
C GLY A 30 -9.33 -3.97 -22.16
N TYR A 31 -9.29 -3.15 -21.10
CA TYR A 31 -9.85 -3.51 -19.80
C TYR A 31 -11.38 -3.50 -19.82
N TYR A 32 -11.98 -2.50 -20.46
CA TYR A 32 -13.42 -2.40 -20.66
C TYR A 32 -13.99 -3.63 -21.39
N ASP A 33 -13.45 -3.95 -22.57
CA ASP A 33 -13.94 -5.02 -23.44
C ASP A 33 -13.87 -6.39 -22.74
N ARG A 34 -12.74 -6.69 -22.07
CA ARG A 34 -12.56 -7.94 -21.30
C ARG A 34 -13.54 -8.03 -20.14
N SER A 35 -13.74 -6.94 -19.42
CA SER A 35 -14.69 -6.91 -18.31
C SER A 35 -16.12 -7.11 -18.78
N MET A 36 -16.50 -6.52 -19.92
CA MET A 36 -17.81 -6.73 -20.54
C MET A 36 -17.99 -8.16 -21.04
N ALA A 37 -16.95 -8.80 -21.59
CA ALA A 37 -16.98 -10.21 -21.97
C ALA A 37 -17.21 -11.11 -20.75
N TYR A 38 -16.56 -10.83 -19.62
CA TYR A 38 -16.78 -11.56 -18.37
C TYR A 38 -18.22 -11.44 -17.87
N ILE A 39 -18.77 -10.22 -17.83
CA ILE A 39 -20.12 -9.97 -17.28
C ILE A 39 -21.23 -10.50 -18.20
N ASN A 40 -21.09 -10.32 -19.51
CA ASN A 40 -22.17 -10.59 -20.46
C ASN A 40 -22.07 -11.96 -21.14
N GLN A 41 -20.86 -12.52 -21.22
CA GLN A 41 -20.59 -13.77 -21.96
C GLN A 41 -19.98 -14.85 -21.05
N GLU A 42 -19.87 -14.57 -19.74
CA GLU A 42 -19.26 -15.47 -18.75
C GLU A 42 -17.81 -15.89 -19.13
N ASP A 43 -17.11 -15.07 -19.93
CA ASP A 43 -15.73 -15.35 -20.32
C ASP A 43 -14.79 -15.17 -19.12
N PRO A 44 -14.22 -16.26 -18.57
CA PRO A 44 -13.41 -16.18 -17.36
C PRO A 44 -12.10 -15.40 -17.56
N THR A 45 -11.66 -15.21 -18.80
CA THR A 45 -10.43 -14.45 -19.09
C THR A 45 -10.55 -12.97 -18.72
N GLY A 46 -11.78 -12.45 -18.65
CA GLY A 46 -12.06 -11.08 -18.24
C GLY A 46 -12.15 -10.84 -16.74
N TYR A 47 -12.14 -11.91 -15.91
CA TYR A 47 -12.30 -11.82 -14.46
C TYR A 47 -11.30 -10.84 -13.81
N CYS A 48 -10.02 -10.93 -14.19
CA CYS A 48 -8.99 -10.05 -13.64
C CYS A 48 -9.21 -8.59 -14.05
N SER A 49 -9.60 -8.31 -15.29
CA SER A 49 -9.88 -6.93 -15.72
C SER A 49 -11.07 -6.35 -14.94
N TYR A 50 -12.14 -7.13 -14.77
CA TYR A 50 -13.31 -6.70 -14.02
C TYR A 50 -12.98 -6.49 -12.53
N GLY A 51 -12.38 -7.48 -11.88
CA GLY A 51 -12.05 -7.44 -10.45
C GLY A 51 -10.93 -6.47 -10.08
N THR A 52 -10.09 -6.05 -11.04
CA THR A 52 -9.08 -5.02 -10.78
C THR A 52 -9.60 -3.61 -11.04
N PHE A 53 -10.36 -3.38 -12.12
CA PHE A 53 -10.62 -2.01 -12.60
C PHE A 53 -12.06 -1.51 -12.50
N ILE A 54 -13.08 -2.39 -12.54
CA ILE A 54 -14.47 -1.97 -12.80
C ILE A 54 -15.45 -2.41 -11.72
N GLY A 55 -15.31 -3.63 -11.21
CA GLY A 55 -16.26 -4.18 -10.25
C GLY A 55 -16.43 -3.24 -9.04
N PRO A 56 -17.63 -3.21 -8.41
CA PRO A 56 -17.90 -2.35 -7.26
C PRO A 56 -16.95 -2.61 -6.07
N ASP A 57 -16.38 -3.82 -6.00
CA ASP A 57 -15.37 -4.23 -5.03
C ASP A 57 -13.97 -4.35 -5.65
N SER A 58 -13.74 -3.72 -6.80
CA SER A 58 -12.47 -3.85 -7.50
C SER A 58 -11.34 -3.20 -6.72
N GLY A 59 -10.15 -3.81 -6.79
CA GLY A 59 -8.98 -3.35 -6.06
C GLY A 59 -8.65 -1.88 -6.32
N MET A 60 -8.84 -1.41 -7.56
CA MET A 60 -8.56 -0.02 -7.91
C MET A 60 -9.66 0.96 -7.54
N GLN A 61 -10.93 0.55 -7.49
CA GLN A 61 -11.98 1.39 -6.90
C GLN A 61 -11.76 1.57 -5.40
N LEU A 62 -11.38 0.50 -4.70
CA LEU A 62 -11.00 0.59 -3.29
C LEU A 62 -9.79 1.53 -3.11
N ALA A 63 -8.75 1.39 -3.92
CA ALA A 63 -7.58 2.28 -3.87
C ALA A 63 -7.95 3.75 -4.17
N ALA A 64 -8.80 4.00 -5.17
CA ALA A 64 -9.28 5.35 -5.49
C ALA A 64 -10.10 5.96 -4.34
N LYS A 65 -10.97 5.16 -3.71
CA LYS A 65 -11.69 5.55 -2.49
C LYS A 65 -10.73 5.88 -1.36
N MET A 66 -9.79 4.99 -1.05
CA MET A 66 -8.77 5.22 -0.01
C MET A 66 -7.97 6.49 -0.30
N SER A 67 -7.61 6.73 -1.57
CA SER A 67 -6.92 7.94 -1.98
C SER A 67 -7.74 9.21 -1.73
N LYS A 68 -9.02 9.22 -2.18
CA LYS A 68 -9.93 10.37 -2.10
C LYS A 68 -10.34 10.69 -0.66
N GLU A 69 -10.62 9.66 0.12
CA GLU A 69 -11.05 9.76 1.51
C GLU A 69 -9.88 9.79 2.51
N GLN A 70 -8.63 9.76 2.01
CA GLN A 70 -7.41 9.78 2.82
C GLN A 70 -7.38 8.65 3.87
N LEU A 71 -7.85 7.46 3.50
CA LEU A 71 -7.91 6.26 4.36
C LEU A 71 -6.58 5.50 4.42
N TYR A 72 -5.46 6.18 4.17
CA TYR A 72 -4.14 5.60 4.15
C TYR A 72 -3.14 6.59 4.72
N GLN A 73 -2.09 6.04 5.32
CA GLN A 73 -0.93 6.81 5.76
C GLN A 73 0.27 6.30 4.98
N MET A 74 0.87 7.19 4.19
CA MET A 74 2.13 6.89 3.51
C MET A 74 3.25 6.78 4.54
N ASP A 75 4.18 5.85 4.29
CA ASP A 75 5.41 5.80 5.08
C ASP A 75 6.14 7.14 4.96
N GLY A 76 6.59 7.65 6.11
CA GLY A 76 7.38 8.87 6.18
C GLY A 76 8.82 8.67 5.69
N TYR A 77 9.26 7.42 5.55
CA TYR A 77 10.57 7.03 5.05
C TYR A 77 10.42 6.04 3.88
N TYR A 78 10.88 6.44 2.70
CA TYR A 78 10.87 5.60 1.49
C TYR A 78 12.23 5.61 0.77
N GLY A 79 13.28 5.99 1.49
CA GLY A 79 14.66 5.92 1.03
C GLY A 79 15.21 4.48 1.02
N PRO A 80 16.43 4.29 0.49
CA PRO A 80 17.15 3.03 0.66
C PRO A 80 17.43 2.76 2.15
N ASN A 81 17.89 1.57 2.52
CA ASN A 81 18.36 1.36 3.90
C ASN A 81 19.48 2.35 4.25
N THR A 82 19.43 2.88 5.47
CA THR A 82 20.54 3.67 6.02
C THR A 82 21.75 2.77 6.33
N ASP A 83 22.90 3.39 6.60
CA ASP A 83 24.11 2.65 6.97
C ASP A 83 23.89 1.81 8.22
N THR A 84 23.32 2.39 9.28
CA THR A 84 23.01 1.64 10.51
C THR A 84 21.96 0.56 10.28
N MET A 85 20.97 0.81 9.41
CA MET A 85 19.99 -0.23 9.05
C MET A 85 20.66 -1.44 8.38
N ASN A 86 21.62 -1.23 7.48
CA ASN A 86 22.32 -2.34 6.81
C ASN A 86 22.97 -3.31 7.79
N ASP A 87 23.49 -2.80 8.91
CA ASP A 87 24.18 -3.60 9.92
C ASP A 87 23.27 -4.17 11.01
N LYS A 88 22.24 -3.42 11.43
CA LYS A 88 21.49 -3.71 12.67
C LYS A 88 20.02 -4.05 12.45
N TRP A 89 19.43 -3.70 11.32
CA TRP A 89 17.98 -3.76 11.12
C TRP A 89 17.40 -5.17 11.21
N GLY A 90 18.14 -6.18 10.75
CA GLY A 90 17.71 -7.58 10.85
C GLY A 90 17.49 -8.03 12.30
N ASN A 91 18.36 -7.61 13.23
CA ASN A 91 18.22 -7.91 14.65
C ASN A 91 17.05 -7.10 15.26
N ILE A 92 16.99 -5.80 14.98
CA ILE A 92 15.93 -4.90 15.45
C ILE A 92 14.54 -5.43 15.08
N THR A 93 14.32 -5.75 13.81
CA THR A 93 13.03 -6.22 13.31
C THR A 93 12.68 -7.62 13.83
N SER A 94 13.67 -8.48 14.06
CA SER A 94 13.44 -9.79 14.70
C SER A 94 12.95 -9.63 16.14
N LYS A 95 13.61 -8.77 16.93
CA LYS A 95 13.19 -8.51 18.31
C LYS A 95 11.83 -7.82 18.37
N GLN A 96 11.54 -6.90 17.45
CA GLN A 96 10.24 -6.26 17.34
C GLN A 96 9.12 -7.29 17.12
N LYS A 97 9.30 -8.23 16.19
CA LYS A 97 8.32 -9.30 15.94
C LYS A 97 8.09 -10.17 17.17
N GLU A 98 9.14 -10.50 17.91
CA GLU A 98 9.05 -11.26 19.16
C GLU A 98 8.21 -10.52 20.21
N ILE A 99 8.50 -9.24 20.44
CA ILE A 99 7.79 -8.38 21.40
C ILE A 99 6.31 -8.23 21.01
N TYR A 100 6.04 -7.89 19.75
CA TYR A 100 4.68 -7.67 19.26
C TYR A 100 3.85 -8.96 19.36
N THR A 101 4.48 -10.12 19.12
CA THR A 101 3.84 -11.42 19.30
C THR A 101 3.41 -11.63 20.77
N ARG A 102 4.29 -11.32 21.73
CA ARG A 102 3.95 -11.43 23.16
C ARG A 102 2.80 -10.52 23.58
N ILE A 103 2.79 -9.28 23.10
CA ILE A 103 1.67 -8.34 23.32
C ILE A 103 0.36 -8.94 22.82
N ILE A 104 0.34 -9.47 21.59
CA ILE A 104 -0.85 -10.13 21.01
C ILE A 104 -1.30 -11.34 21.85
N MET A 105 -0.35 -12.07 22.44
CA MET A 105 -0.63 -13.22 23.31
C MET A 105 -1.12 -12.83 24.72
N GLY A 106 -1.24 -11.54 25.02
CA GLY A 106 -1.82 -11.04 26.27
C GLY A 106 -0.80 -10.63 27.33
N ASN A 107 0.49 -10.52 26.99
CA ASN A 107 1.45 -9.87 27.87
C ASN A 107 1.13 -8.38 28.02
N ASP A 108 1.56 -7.79 29.14
CA ASP A 108 1.34 -6.37 29.42
C ASP A 108 1.99 -5.48 28.35
N LEU A 109 1.18 -4.63 27.72
CA LEU A 109 1.59 -3.77 26.61
C LEU A 109 2.73 -2.83 27.01
N ASN A 110 2.62 -2.17 28.16
CA ASN A 110 3.56 -1.12 28.57
C ASN A 110 4.94 -1.74 28.87
N THR A 111 4.96 -2.84 29.61
CA THR A 111 6.19 -3.56 29.97
C THR A 111 6.93 -4.06 28.72
N GLU A 112 6.19 -4.66 27.78
CA GLU A 112 6.75 -5.17 26.53
C GLU A 112 7.24 -4.03 25.62
N TRP A 113 6.49 -2.93 25.57
CA TRP A 113 6.87 -1.74 24.81
C TRP A 113 8.16 -1.08 25.34
N ASP A 114 8.26 -0.89 26.66
CA ASP A 114 9.45 -0.31 27.28
C ASP A 114 10.70 -1.18 27.05
N SER A 115 10.52 -2.52 27.07
CA SER A 115 11.57 -3.46 26.72
C SER A 115 12.02 -3.32 25.25
N TRP A 116 11.08 -3.12 24.34
CA TRP A 116 11.39 -2.91 22.93
C TRP A 116 12.12 -1.59 22.69
N ILE A 117 11.68 -0.48 23.29
CA ILE A 117 12.36 0.82 23.18
C ILE A 117 13.80 0.71 23.67
N THR A 118 13.99 0.12 24.86
CA THR A 118 15.33 -0.08 25.44
C THR A 118 16.24 -0.87 24.49
N PHE A 119 15.73 -1.95 23.90
CA PHE A 119 16.49 -2.75 22.94
C PHE A 119 16.77 -1.98 21.65
N PHE A 120 15.77 -1.28 21.11
CA PHE A 120 15.90 -0.49 19.88
C PHE A 120 17.00 0.55 20.02
N GLU A 121 17.00 1.33 21.10
CA GLU A 121 18.03 2.31 21.39
C GLU A 121 19.42 1.68 21.50
N GLN A 122 19.54 0.56 22.23
CA GLN A 122 20.80 -0.18 22.38
C GLN A 122 21.34 -0.77 21.07
N GLN A 123 20.48 -1.00 20.07
CA GLN A 123 20.85 -1.59 18.78
C GLN A 123 21.05 -0.55 17.67
N GLY A 124 21.20 0.73 18.01
CA GLY A 124 21.43 1.81 17.02
C GLY A 124 20.15 2.46 16.52
N GLY A 125 19.02 2.28 17.22
CA GLY A 125 17.75 2.89 16.85
C GLY A 125 17.77 4.42 16.85
N LYS A 126 18.60 5.02 17.71
CA LYS A 126 18.84 6.47 17.72
C LYS A 126 19.52 6.93 16.44
N ASP A 127 20.60 6.25 16.03
CA ASP A 127 21.36 6.58 14.83
C ASP A 127 20.48 6.44 13.58
N ILE A 128 19.71 5.35 13.50
CA ILE A 128 18.71 5.14 12.44
C ILE A 128 17.70 6.29 12.39
N THR A 129 17.22 6.75 13.55
CA THR A 129 16.26 7.86 13.61
C THR A 129 16.87 9.16 13.10
N GLU A 130 18.13 9.44 13.44
CA GLU A 130 18.87 10.60 12.95
C GLU A 130 19.11 10.53 11.44
N GLU A 131 19.54 9.37 10.92
CA GLU A 131 19.77 9.11 9.49
C GLU A 131 18.48 9.28 8.66
N VAL A 132 17.35 8.73 9.14
CA VAL A 132 16.03 8.86 8.50
C VAL A 132 15.58 10.33 8.47
N ASN A 133 15.78 11.06 9.57
CA ASN A 133 15.44 12.48 9.65
C ASN A 133 16.33 13.34 8.74
N ALA A 134 17.61 13.01 8.63
CA ALA A 134 18.53 13.68 7.70
C ALA A 134 18.09 13.46 6.25
N TRP A 135 17.83 12.20 5.86
CA TRP A 135 17.30 11.88 4.52
C TRP A 135 16.02 12.66 4.22
N LYS A 136 15.10 12.75 5.20
CA LYS A 136 13.83 13.46 5.04
C LYS A 136 14.01 14.97 4.89
N ALA A 137 15.02 15.56 5.54
CA ALA A 137 15.34 16.98 5.41
C ALA A 137 15.92 17.35 4.03
N GLU A 138 16.40 16.35 3.28
CA GLU A 138 16.94 16.52 1.92
C GLU A 138 15.88 16.31 0.81
N GLN A 139 14.65 15.89 1.16
CA GLN A 139 13.56 15.64 0.19
C GLN A 139 12.76 16.89 -0.18
#